data_AF-A0AAD8IAC3-F1
#
_entry.id   AF-A0AAD8IAC3-F1
#
_cell.length_a   1.000
_cell.length_b   1.000
_cell.length_c   1.000
_cell.angle_alpha   90.00
_cell.angle_beta   90.00
_cell.angle_gamma   90.00
#
_symmetry.space_group_name_H-M   'P 1'
#
loop_
_entity.id
_entity.type
_entity.pdbx_description
1 polymer ?
#
loop_
_entity_poly.entity_id
_entity_poly.type
_entity_poly.pdbx_seq_one_letter_code
_entity_poly.pdbx_strand_id
1 'polypeptide(L)'
;MVNYAAERWSSADFEALFSRTDESGSTVLQLAVERNNGDAVELILLEDPAYQQSREIKRNGLMLIIFKAIDNKCSDDIIKLLSQTYQVGISPDHKDVVALILAMKRRDEDSVLGLLRDAKQLVTFTEDNGWTPLHYAGLDTMAKNKSDFTPRDMLYCKNEIVADQVHIKIALDDELKQFSEDSPQIHSAIT
;
A
#
# COMPACT_ATOMS: atom_id res chain seq x y z
N MET A 1 18.30 -32.28 40.26
CA MET A 1 17.85 -30.88 40.36
C MET A 1 18.35 -30.15 39.14
N VAL A 2 17.47 -29.92 38.15
CA VAL A 2 17.83 -29.18 36.94
C VAL A 2 17.69 -27.69 37.29
N ASN A 3 18.81 -26.98 37.28
CA ASN A 3 18.90 -25.57 37.62
C ASN A 3 18.43 -24.75 36.41
N TYR A 4 17.11 -24.58 36.26
CA TYR A 4 16.56 -23.56 35.36
C TYR A 4 16.80 -22.20 36.04
N ALA A 5 17.99 -21.65 35.86
CA ALA A 5 18.15 -20.21 35.93
C ALA A 5 17.25 -19.66 34.81
N ALA A 6 16.07 -19.14 35.16
CA ALA A 6 15.26 -18.38 34.24
C ALA A 6 16.13 -17.20 33.79
N GLU A 7 16.68 -17.30 32.58
CA GLU A 7 17.37 -16.21 31.91
C GLU A 7 16.40 -15.03 31.93
N ARG A 8 16.75 -14.03 32.72
CA ARG A 8 15.92 -12.84 32.90
C ARG A 8 16.05 -12.04 31.63
N TRP A 9 15.14 -12.32 30.71
CA TRP A 9 15.06 -11.73 29.39
C TRP A 9 15.12 -10.20 29.52
N SER A 10 16.08 -9.56 28.84
CA SER A 10 16.21 -8.10 28.89
C SER A 10 15.13 -7.44 28.03
N SER A 11 14.71 -6.21 28.34
CA SER A 11 13.74 -5.50 27.46
C SER A 11 14.24 -5.42 26.02
N ALA A 12 15.54 -5.23 25.80
CA ALA A 12 16.13 -5.24 24.46
C ALA A 12 15.97 -6.58 23.72
N ASP A 13 16.16 -7.71 24.42
CA ASP A 13 15.92 -9.02 23.83
C ASP A 13 14.43 -9.18 23.45
N PHE A 14 13.52 -8.49 24.17
CA PHE A 14 12.07 -8.66 24.00
C PHE A 14 11.63 -7.90 22.76
N GLU A 15 12.12 -6.68 22.60
CA GLU A 15 11.90 -5.91 21.38
C GLU A 15 12.50 -6.57 20.15
N ALA A 16 13.66 -7.22 20.31
CA ALA A 16 14.28 -7.95 19.22
C ALA A 16 13.38 -9.07 18.68
N LEU A 17 12.49 -9.64 19.50
CA LEU A 17 11.55 -10.69 19.09
C LEU A 17 10.67 -10.26 17.92
N PHE A 18 10.13 -9.04 17.95
CA PHE A 18 9.18 -8.57 16.94
C PHE A 18 9.82 -8.37 15.56
N SER A 19 11.13 -8.10 15.55
CA SER A 19 11.89 -7.93 14.30
C SER A 19 12.49 -9.23 13.76
N ARG A 20 12.50 -10.31 14.53
CA ARG A 20 12.96 -11.62 14.07
C ARG A 20 12.03 -12.17 13.00
N THR A 21 12.63 -12.88 12.06
CA THR A 21 11.92 -13.55 10.97
C THR A 21 12.12 -15.05 11.02
N ASP A 22 11.13 -15.80 10.52
CA ASP A 22 11.28 -17.21 10.21
C ASP A 22 12.16 -17.43 8.96
N GLU A 23 12.27 -18.69 8.52
CA GLU A 23 13.04 -19.08 7.31
C GLU A 23 12.48 -18.47 6.02
N SER A 24 11.22 -18.05 6.02
CA SER A 24 10.56 -17.39 4.89
C SER A 24 10.67 -15.86 4.95
N GLY A 25 11.33 -15.31 5.97
CA GLY A 25 11.43 -13.87 6.17
C GLY A 25 10.20 -13.24 6.83
N SER A 26 9.29 -14.04 7.41
CA SER A 26 8.05 -13.54 8.02
C SER A 26 8.26 -13.17 9.48
N THR A 27 7.80 -11.98 9.87
CA THR A 27 7.77 -11.56 11.28
C THR A 27 6.65 -12.24 12.06
N VAL A 28 6.72 -12.17 13.39
CA VAL A 28 5.66 -12.73 14.26
C VAL A 28 4.28 -12.11 13.96
N LEU A 29 4.21 -10.82 13.63
CA LEU A 29 2.97 -10.16 13.24
C LEU A 29 2.42 -10.71 11.91
N GLN A 30 3.29 -10.89 10.91
CA GLN A 30 2.89 -11.45 9.62
C GLN A 30 2.33 -12.87 9.77
N LEU A 31 2.98 -13.70 10.59
CA LEU A 31 2.52 -15.06 10.88
C LEU A 31 1.17 -15.08 11.61
N ALA A 32 0.94 -14.15 12.55
CA ALA A 32 -0.34 -14.03 13.25
C ALA A 32 -1.48 -13.65 12.28
N VAL A 33 -1.21 -12.71 11.35
CA VAL A 33 -2.15 -12.30 10.31
C VAL A 33 -2.45 -13.44 9.34
N GLU A 34 -1.43 -14.15 8.85
CA GLU A 34 -1.59 -15.31 7.95
C GLU A 34 -2.42 -16.43 8.58
N ARG A 35 -2.33 -16.60 9.90
CA ARG A 35 -3.13 -17.56 10.65
C ARG A 35 -4.51 -17.04 11.04
N ASN A 36 -4.86 -15.82 10.62
CA ASN A 36 -6.10 -15.12 10.96
C ASN A 36 -6.37 -15.12 12.48
N ASN A 37 -5.31 -14.97 13.28
CA ASN A 37 -5.38 -15.00 14.74
C ASN A 37 -5.47 -13.58 15.31
N GLY A 38 -6.69 -13.09 15.51
CA GLY A 38 -6.98 -11.73 15.99
C GLY A 38 -6.31 -11.40 17.33
N ASP A 39 -6.44 -12.29 18.31
CA ASP A 39 -5.87 -12.09 19.66
C ASP A 39 -4.35 -11.92 19.61
N ALA A 40 -3.67 -12.73 18.79
CA ALA A 40 -2.22 -12.62 18.62
C ALA A 40 -1.85 -11.31 17.91
N VAL A 41 -2.62 -10.90 16.88
CA VAL A 41 -2.40 -9.62 16.19
C VAL A 41 -2.55 -8.45 17.18
N GLU A 42 -3.61 -8.43 17.97
CA GLU A 42 -3.85 -7.39 18.99
C GLU A 42 -2.72 -7.32 20.01
N LEU A 43 -2.34 -8.46 20.59
CA LEU A 43 -1.27 -8.50 21.58
C LEU A 43 0.08 -8.07 21.00
N ILE A 44 0.41 -8.47 19.77
CA ILE A 44 1.68 -8.07 19.13
C ILE A 44 1.69 -6.56 18.85
N LEU A 45 0.62 -5.99 18.30
CA LEU A 45 0.53 -4.56 18.04
C LEU A 45 0.55 -3.73 19.32
N LEU A 46 -0.01 -4.28 20.41
CA LEU A 46 0.02 -3.65 21.72
C LEU A 46 1.42 -3.68 22.34
N GLU A 47 2.20 -4.74 22.15
CA GLU A 47 3.48 -4.93 22.84
C GLU A 47 4.70 -4.47 22.02
N ASP A 48 4.61 -4.41 20.68
CA ASP A 48 5.73 -3.98 19.81
C ASP A 48 5.85 -2.43 19.76
N PRO A 49 6.94 -1.85 20.27
CA PRO A 49 7.17 -0.41 20.28
C PRO A 49 7.25 0.22 18.89
N ALA A 50 7.48 -0.57 17.83
CA ALA A 50 7.44 -0.08 16.46
C ALA A 50 6.04 0.42 16.05
N TYR A 51 4.99 -0.02 16.75
CA TYR A 51 3.60 0.42 16.53
C TYR A 51 3.06 1.31 17.65
N GLN A 52 3.75 1.40 18.78
CA GLN A 52 3.41 2.29 19.88
C GLN A 52 3.95 3.71 19.65
N GLN A 53 3.10 4.64 19.19
CA GLN A 53 3.27 6.11 19.17
C GLN A 53 4.73 6.66 19.18
N SER A 54 5.61 6.11 18.34
CA SER A 54 6.97 6.60 18.15
C SER A 54 7.03 7.46 16.89
N ARG A 55 8.08 8.29 16.79
CA ARG A 55 8.26 9.24 15.68
C ARG A 55 8.39 8.58 14.29
N GLU A 56 8.57 7.27 14.23
CA GLU A 56 8.74 6.52 12.98
C GLU A 56 7.99 5.18 13.07
N ILE A 57 6.65 5.22 13.18
CA ILE A 57 5.84 4.02 12.92
C ILE A 57 6.25 3.51 11.53
N LYS A 58 6.61 2.22 11.43
CA LYS A 58 6.94 1.55 10.16
C LYS A 58 5.68 1.36 9.29
N ARG A 59 5.03 2.46 8.92
CA ARG A 59 3.73 2.52 8.23
C ARG A 59 3.76 1.78 6.90
N ASN A 60 4.82 1.93 6.11
CA ASN A 60 5.04 1.10 4.91
C ASN A 60 4.91 -0.40 5.19
N GLY A 61 5.59 -0.90 6.23
CA GLY A 61 5.54 -2.32 6.59
C GLY A 61 4.13 -2.75 6.99
N LEU A 62 3.45 -1.92 7.79
CA LEU A 62 2.08 -2.20 8.22
C LEU A 62 1.07 -2.17 7.06
N MET A 63 1.22 -1.26 6.10
CA MET A 63 0.37 -1.22 4.90
C MET A 63 0.53 -2.48 4.03
N LEU A 64 1.75 -3.00 3.90
CA LEU A 64 1.99 -4.27 3.20
C LEU A 64 1.33 -5.45 3.93
N ILE A 65 1.31 -5.43 5.27
CA ILE A 65 0.60 -6.43 6.07
C ILE A 65 -0.92 -6.31 5.88
N ILE A 66 -1.47 -5.09 5.80
CA ILE A 66 -2.90 -4.85 5.49
C ILE A 66 -3.26 -5.44 4.12
N PHE A 67 -2.44 -5.20 3.08
CA PHE A 67 -2.67 -5.81 1.76
C PHE A 67 -2.68 -7.33 1.85
N LYS A 68 -1.70 -7.93 2.54
CA LYS A 68 -1.62 -9.39 2.70
C LYS A 68 -2.82 -9.94 3.46
N ALA A 69 -3.31 -9.25 4.49
CA ALA A 69 -4.50 -9.63 5.24
C ALA A 69 -5.75 -9.67 4.34
N ILE A 70 -5.91 -8.66 3.48
CA ILE A 70 -7.01 -8.59 2.51
C ILE A 70 -6.91 -9.71 1.49
N ASP A 71 -5.73 -9.92 0.90
CA ASP A 71 -5.50 -10.97 -0.11
C ASP A 71 -5.75 -12.37 0.46
N ASN A 72 -5.38 -12.59 1.73
CA ASN A 72 -5.63 -13.82 2.47
C ASN A 72 -7.05 -13.95 3.01
N LYS A 73 -7.92 -12.94 2.81
CA LYS A 73 -9.29 -12.91 3.32
C LYS A 73 -9.35 -13.08 4.84
N CYS A 74 -8.43 -12.44 5.56
CA CYS A 74 -8.48 -12.34 7.01
C CYS A 74 -9.79 -11.65 7.44
N SER A 75 -10.15 -11.84 8.71
CA SER A 75 -11.33 -11.22 9.30
C SER A 75 -11.31 -9.70 9.23
N ASP A 76 -12.50 -9.11 9.11
CA ASP A 76 -12.67 -7.65 9.09
C ASP A 76 -12.10 -6.99 10.37
N ASP A 77 -12.15 -7.69 11.50
CA ASP A 77 -11.58 -7.20 12.77
C ASP A 77 -10.06 -7.06 12.69
N ILE A 78 -9.35 -8.01 12.09
CA ILE A 78 -7.90 -7.91 11.87
C ILE A 78 -7.58 -6.76 10.91
N ILE A 79 -8.31 -6.66 9.79
CA ILE A 79 -8.11 -5.59 8.80
C ILE A 79 -8.34 -4.23 9.45
N LYS A 80 -9.40 -4.10 10.25
CA LYS A 80 -9.75 -2.88 10.99
C LYS A 80 -8.68 -2.53 12.01
N LEU A 81 -8.21 -3.50 12.80
CA LEU A 81 -7.18 -3.29 13.83
C LEU A 81 -5.85 -2.81 13.22
N LEU A 82 -5.39 -3.47 12.15
CA LEU A 82 -4.20 -3.06 11.41
C LEU A 82 -4.37 -1.65 10.81
N SER A 83 -5.54 -1.37 10.22
CA SER A 83 -5.86 -0.06 9.63
C SER A 83 -5.91 1.06 10.66
N GLN A 84 -6.45 0.79 11.85
CA GLN A 84 -6.48 1.73 12.96
C GLN A 84 -5.07 2.01 13.46
N THR A 85 -4.25 0.97 13.59
CA THR A 85 -2.85 1.10 14.00
C THR A 85 -2.05 1.93 13.00
N TYR A 86 -2.26 1.73 11.69
CA TYR A 86 -1.64 2.54 10.64
C TYR A 86 -2.00 4.02 10.76
N GLN A 87 -3.27 4.31 11.08
CA GLN A 87 -3.79 5.67 11.22
C GLN A 87 -3.37 6.39 12.50
N VAL A 88 -2.70 5.71 13.44
CA VAL A 88 -2.20 6.36 14.66
C VAL A 88 -1.26 7.51 14.30
N GLY A 89 -1.59 8.71 14.81
CA GLY A 89 -0.81 9.93 14.58
C GLY A 89 -0.98 10.56 13.20
N ILE A 90 -1.80 9.98 12.31
CA ILE A 90 -2.17 10.64 11.04
C ILE A 90 -3.15 11.79 11.35
N SER A 91 -2.97 12.92 10.66
CA SER A 91 -3.87 14.07 10.78
C SER A 91 -5.33 13.66 10.53
N PRO A 92 -6.32 14.22 11.26
CA PRO A 92 -7.73 13.98 10.98
C PRO A 92 -8.15 14.29 9.53
N ASP A 93 -7.44 15.22 8.89
CA ASP A 93 -7.61 15.58 7.48
C ASP A 93 -7.28 14.41 6.53
N HIS A 94 -6.46 13.47 6.97
CA HIS A 94 -5.96 12.32 6.21
C HIS A 94 -6.50 10.97 6.72
N LYS A 95 -7.56 10.96 7.55
CA LYS A 95 -8.12 9.73 8.14
C LYS A 95 -8.49 8.66 7.10
N ASP A 96 -9.00 9.06 5.94
CA ASP A 96 -9.47 8.14 4.90
C ASP A 96 -8.35 7.71 3.93
N VAL A 97 -7.08 7.98 4.25
CA VAL A 97 -5.94 7.67 3.37
C VAL A 97 -5.78 6.17 3.12
N VAL A 98 -6.08 5.32 4.11
CA VAL A 98 -6.04 3.86 3.94
C VAL A 98 -7.06 3.45 2.89
N ALA A 99 -8.28 3.97 2.97
CA ALA A 99 -9.32 3.69 1.98
C ALA A 99 -8.90 4.13 0.58
N LEU A 100 -8.27 5.31 0.45
CA LEU A 100 -7.75 5.80 -0.83
C LEU A 100 -6.67 4.86 -1.39
N ILE A 101 -5.69 4.48 -0.57
CA ILE A 101 -4.61 3.55 -0.97
C ILE A 101 -5.19 2.21 -1.46
N LEU A 102 -6.15 1.65 -0.72
CA LEU A 102 -6.82 0.39 -1.09
C LEU A 102 -7.59 0.52 -2.41
N ALA A 103 -8.34 1.61 -2.60
CA ALA A 103 -9.07 1.87 -3.84
C ALA A 103 -8.12 2.00 -5.04
N MET A 104 -7.01 2.73 -4.89
CA MET A 104 -5.98 2.86 -5.93
C MET A 104 -5.33 1.51 -6.25
N LYS A 105 -4.98 0.71 -5.24
CA LYS A 105 -4.40 -0.64 -5.42
C LYS A 105 -5.34 -1.57 -6.18
N ARG A 106 -6.64 -1.48 -5.91
CA ARG A 106 -7.71 -2.25 -6.56
C ARG A 106 -8.10 -1.70 -7.94
N ARG A 107 -7.60 -0.51 -8.31
CA ARG A 107 -8.02 0.24 -9.50
C ARG A 107 -9.53 0.50 -9.52
N ASP A 108 -10.10 0.74 -8.34
CA ASP A 108 -11.51 1.08 -8.16
C ASP A 108 -11.69 2.59 -8.36
N GLU A 109 -11.98 2.96 -9.60
CA GLU A 109 -12.18 4.34 -10.04
C GLU A 109 -13.24 5.07 -9.22
N ASP A 110 -14.42 4.47 -9.06
CA ASP A 110 -15.56 5.11 -8.40
C ASP A 110 -15.24 5.42 -6.95
N SER A 111 -14.58 4.50 -6.25
CA SER A 111 -14.13 4.72 -4.87
C SER A 111 -13.05 5.79 -4.78
N VAL A 112 -12.07 5.80 -5.70
CA VAL A 112 -11.04 6.85 -5.73
C VAL A 112 -11.68 8.22 -5.95
N LEU A 113 -12.54 8.36 -6.96
CA LEU A 113 -13.20 9.63 -7.27
C LEU A 113 -14.14 10.08 -6.14
N GLY A 114 -14.87 9.15 -5.52
CA GLY A 114 -15.74 9.42 -4.38
C GLY A 114 -14.95 9.98 -3.18
N LEU A 115 -13.88 9.29 -2.78
CA LEU A 115 -13.02 9.72 -1.67
C LEU A 115 -12.37 11.08 -1.93
N LEU A 116 -11.88 11.33 -3.14
CA LEU A 116 -11.23 12.58 -3.49
C LEU A 116 -12.20 13.75 -3.66
N ARG A 117 -13.46 13.49 -4.02
CA ARG A 117 -14.51 14.50 -4.03
C ARG A 117 -14.80 14.97 -2.60
N ASP A 118 -14.90 14.03 -1.67
CA ASP A 118 -15.31 14.29 -0.29
C ASP A 118 -14.14 14.82 0.57
N ALA A 119 -12.90 14.42 0.26
CA ALA A 119 -11.69 14.81 0.98
C ALA A 119 -10.50 15.01 0.02
N LYS A 120 -10.47 16.15 -0.68
CA LYS A 120 -9.40 16.49 -1.65
C LYS A 120 -8.01 16.48 -1.03
N GLN A 121 -7.89 16.84 0.24
CA GLN A 121 -6.61 16.89 0.95
C GLN A 121 -5.94 15.51 1.11
N LEU A 122 -6.64 14.40 0.88
CA LEU A 122 -6.04 13.06 0.90
C LEU A 122 -4.84 12.93 -0.05
N VAL A 123 -4.83 13.69 -1.16
CA VAL A 123 -3.76 13.65 -2.17
C VAL A 123 -2.46 14.34 -1.73
N THR A 124 -2.49 15.10 -0.64
CA THR A 124 -1.30 15.74 -0.07
C THR A 124 -0.61 14.86 0.98
N PHE A 125 -1.23 13.73 1.36
CA PHE A 125 -0.65 12.80 2.30
C PHE A 125 0.71 12.32 1.80
N THR A 126 1.71 12.49 2.66
CA THR A 126 3.07 12.01 2.45
C THR A 126 3.60 11.51 3.77
N GLU A 127 4.18 10.32 3.79
CA GLU A 127 4.86 9.78 4.95
C GLU A 127 6.23 10.43 5.15
N ASP A 128 6.83 10.26 6.32
CA ASP A 128 8.12 10.86 6.68
C ASP A 128 9.26 10.44 5.73
N ASN A 129 9.13 9.28 5.09
CA ASN A 129 10.07 8.75 4.10
C ASN A 129 9.74 9.18 2.64
N GLY A 130 8.74 10.05 2.44
CA GLY A 130 8.31 10.52 1.12
C GLY A 130 7.28 9.64 0.40
N TRP A 131 6.84 8.52 0.97
CA TRP A 131 5.81 7.67 0.37
C TRP A 131 4.45 8.39 0.32
N THR A 132 3.73 8.18 -0.76
CA THR A 132 2.41 8.77 -1.03
C THR A 132 1.44 7.68 -1.45
N PRO A 133 0.12 7.92 -1.52
CA PRO A 133 -0.83 6.91 -1.98
C PRO A 133 -0.49 6.32 -3.37
N LEU A 134 0.10 7.13 -4.25
CA LEU A 134 0.55 6.68 -5.58
C LEU A 134 1.69 5.65 -5.51
N HIS A 135 2.61 5.78 -4.54
CA HIS A 135 3.70 4.81 -4.36
C HIS A 135 3.15 3.43 -4.01
N TYR A 136 2.16 3.36 -3.13
CA TYR A 136 1.49 2.10 -2.76
C TYR A 136 0.69 1.49 -3.92
N ALA A 137 0.20 2.31 -4.85
CA ALA A 137 -0.45 1.85 -6.08
C ALA A 137 0.54 1.29 -7.12
N GLY A 138 1.86 1.40 -6.88
CA GLY A 138 2.90 1.01 -7.83
C GLY A 138 2.99 1.97 -9.03
N LEU A 139 2.54 3.22 -8.87
CA LEU A 139 2.62 4.23 -9.91
C LEU A 139 3.91 5.03 -9.74
N ASP A 140 4.69 5.14 -10.81
CA ASP A 140 5.85 6.02 -10.84
C ASP A 140 5.38 7.47 -10.75
N THR A 141 5.72 8.13 -9.64
CA THR A 141 5.29 9.49 -9.34
C THR A 141 5.98 10.54 -10.21
N MET A 142 7.02 10.17 -10.95
CA MET A 142 7.84 11.04 -11.79
C MET A 142 7.73 10.71 -13.29
N ALA A 143 7.21 9.53 -13.64
CA ALA A 143 6.96 9.18 -15.04
C ALA A 143 5.99 10.19 -15.68
N LYS A 144 6.42 10.83 -16.76
CA LYS A 144 5.60 11.79 -17.48
C LYS A 144 4.86 11.12 -18.63
N ASN A 145 3.61 11.51 -18.84
CA ASN A 145 2.87 11.13 -20.04
C ASN A 145 3.32 11.96 -21.26
N LYS A 146 2.72 11.72 -22.44
CA LYS A 146 3.04 12.45 -23.69
C LYS A 146 2.81 13.97 -23.59
N SER A 147 2.03 14.42 -22.61
CA SER A 147 1.74 15.82 -22.33
C SER A 147 2.65 16.42 -21.24
N ASP A 148 3.74 15.74 -20.89
CA ASP A 148 4.71 16.14 -19.86
C ASP A 148 4.13 16.19 -18.43
N PHE A 149 2.97 15.55 -18.18
CA PHE A 149 2.35 15.48 -16.85
C PHE A 149 2.73 14.20 -16.10
N THR A 150 3.11 14.34 -14.83
CA THR A 150 3.25 13.22 -13.88
C THR A 150 1.88 12.74 -13.37
N PRO A 151 1.76 11.54 -12.75
CA PRO A 151 0.54 11.14 -12.06
C PRO A 151 0.07 12.13 -11.01
N ARG A 152 1.01 12.84 -10.38
CA ARG A 152 0.71 13.92 -9.46
C ARG A 152 0.10 15.12 -10.20
N ASP A 153 0.72 15.59 -11.27
CA ASP A 153 0.20 16.74 -12.05
C ASP A 153 -1.18 16.46 -12.61
N MET A 154 -1.41 15.23 -13.09
CA MET A 154 -2.72 14.79 -13.54
C MET A 154 -3.73 14.99 -12.41
N LEU A 155 -3.48 14.44 -11.22
CA LEU A 155 -4.39 14.54 -10.07
C LEU A 155 -4.82 15.97 -9.67
N TYR A 156 -3.96 16.98 -9.87
CA TYR A 156 -4.27 18.38 -9.54
C TYR A 156 -4.81 19.19 -10.71
N CYS A 157 -4.65 18.74 -11.95
CA CYS A 157 -4.98 19.54 -13.13
C CYS A 157 -6.40 19.36 -13.67
N LYS A 158 -7.14 18.26 -13.42
CA LYS A 158 -8.51 18.10 -13.95
C LYS A 158 -9.42 17.19 -13.10
N ASN A 159 -10.68 17.64 -12.92
CA ASN A 159 -11.80 16.87 -12.35
C ASN A 159 -12.30 15.70 -13.25
N GLU A 160 -11.46 15.06 -14.08
CA GLU A 160 -11.94 14.14 -15.17
C GLU A 160 -10.98 12.97 -15.49
N ILE A 161 -10.32 12.34 -14.50
CA ILE A 161 -9.04 11.64 -14.80
C ILE A 161 -9.05 10.12 -14.91
N VAL A 162 -10.04 9.37 -14.45
CA VAL A 162 -9.88 7.91 -14.42
C VAL A 162 -10.54 7.22 -15.63
N ALA A 163 -11.74 7.67 -16.04
CA ALA A 163 -12.44 7.12 -17.20
C ALA A 163 -11.66 7.36 -18.51
N ASP A 164 -11.16 8.58 -18.74
CA ASP A 164 -10.53 8.91 -20.03
C ASP A 164 -9.18 8.20 -20.23
N GLN A 165 -8.46 7.86 -19.15
CA GLN A 165 -7.15 7.21 -19.27
C GLN A 165 -7.26 5.72 -19.65
N VAL A 166 -8.30 5.02 -19.19
CA VAL A 166 -8.59 3.65 -19.61
C VAL A 166 -9.11 3.63 -21.05
N HIS A 167 -10.01 4.55 -21.42
CA HIS A 167 -10.53 4.65 -22.80
C HIS A 167 -9.46 5.03 -23.82
N ILE A 168 -8.54 5.95 -23.48
CA ILE A 168 -7.42 6.32 -24.34
C ILE A 168 -6.42 5.16 -24.48
N LYS A 169 -6.15 4.41 -23.39
CA LYS A 169 -5.29 3.22 -23.45
C LYS A 169 -5.89 2.12 -24.33
N ILE A 170 -7.20 1.86 -24.21
CA ILE A 170 -7.92 0.87 -25.02
C ILE A 170 -7.97 1.30 -26.50
N ALA A 171 -8.33 2.55 -26.79
CA ALA A 171 -8.40 3.06 -28.16
C ALA A 171 -7.04 3.01 -28.88
N LEU A 172 -5.95 3.33 -28.17
CA LEU A 172 -4.59 3.23 -28.73
C LEU A 172 -4.11 1.79 -28.92
N ASP A 173 -4.52 0.87 -28.05
CA ASP A 173 -4.17 -0.56 -28.17
C ASP A 173 -4.95 -1.26 -29.30
N ASP A 174 -6.19 -0.83 -29.58
CA ASP A 174 -7.00 -1.30 -30.71
C ASP A 174 -6.52 -0.74 -32.06
N GLU A 175 -6.12 0.53 -32.12
CA GLU A 175 -5.51 1.11 -33.33
C GLU A 175 -4.16 0.42 -33.67
N LEU A 176 -3.35 0.08 -32.67
CA LEU A 176 -2.08 -0.62 -32.88
C LEU A 176 -2.25 -2.05 -33.42
N LYS A 177 -3.36 -2.72 -33.12
CA LYS A 177 -3.68 -4.04 -33.70
C LYS A 177 -4.09 -3.94 -35.16
N GLN A 178 -4.96 -2.99 -35.50
CA GLN A 178 -5.35 -2.74 -36.90
C GLN A 178 -4.14 -2.36 -37.77
N PHE A 179 -3.22 -1.53 -37.27
CA PHE A 179 -1.99 -1.21 -37.98
C PHE A 179 -1.04 -2.42 -38.18
N SER A 180 -1.04 -3.38 -37.25
CA SER A 180 -0.21 -4.59 -37.36
C SER A 180 -0.80 -5.66 -38.28
N GLU A 181 -2.13 -5.72 -38.42
CA GLU A 181 -2.82 -6.67 -39.29
C GLU A 181 -2.91 -6.15 -40.75
N ASP A 182 -2.92 -4.83 -40.96
CA ASP A 182 -3.07 -4.20 -42.28
C ASP A 182 -1.76 -3.94 -43.04
N SER A 183 -0.59 -4.30 -42.50
CA SER A 183 0.72 -4.03 -43.15
C SER A 183 1.64 -5.26 -43.30
N PRO A 184 1.51 -6.06 -44.38
CA PRO A 184 2.36 -7.23 -44.64
C PRO A 184 3.79 -6.92 -45.13
N GLN A 185 4.34 -5.71 -44.95
CA GLN A 185 5.64 -5.35 -45.55
C GLN A 185 6.45 -4.33 -44.75
N ILE A 186 7.15 -4.74 -43.68
CA ILE A 186 8.48 -4.16 -43.38
C ILE A 186 9.38 -5.26 -42.78
N HIS A 187 9.97 -6.10 -43.64
CA HIS A 187 11.12 -6.94 -43.28
C HIS A 187 12.39 -6.51 -44.05
N SER A 188 12.56 -5.22 -44.33
CA SER A 188 13.78 -4.71 -44.99
C SER A 188 14.06 -3.25 -44.66
N ALA A 189 14.48 -2.97 -43.42
CA ALA A 189 15.24 -1.76 -43.10
C ALA A 189 16.04 -1.90 -41.78
N ILE A 190 16.59 -3.09 -41.53
CA ILE A 190 17.74 -3.25 -40.63
C ILE A 190 18.95 -3.51 -41.53
N THR A 191 19.63 -2.42 -41.89
CA THR A 191 21.07 -2.39 -42.15
C THR A 191 21.63 -1.18 -41.44
#